data_AF-A0A530CIC3-F1
#
_entry.id   AF-A0A530CIC3-F1
#
_cell.length_a   1.000
_cell.length_b   1.000
_cell.length_c   1.000
_cell.angle_alpha   90.00
_cell.angle_beta   90.00
_cell.angle_gamma   90.00
#
_symmetry.space_group_name_H-M   'P 1'
#
loop_
_entity.id
_entity.type
_entity.pdbx_description
1 polymer ?
#
loop_
_entity_poly.entity_id
_entity_poly.type
_entity_poly.pdbx_seq_one_letter_code
_entity_poly.pdbx_strand_id
1 'polypeptide(L)'
;LVRRLAEEPVDIAAPLLTRSRALSDIDLIALIGRHGLPHARAIARRKALNPTIADLIKALEKPTLVRLRPPQPIVQALPAKADPAPVGSEAPIVKDEPALPASADMRETPGIAAANARRRLRAMMRPEAGTESVNPFIAPSTFTKLRETALTGNAAFFQTALADALDIDFQTARALTEQAGYAALLAALRSLDLNEDRAFLIAVAVYPREFPHPQAIRLFLDRYRLLHRDAALDKVRAWKVETLSRAIRGNAGEVANAEERRASNSDDSAANLKA
;
A
#
# COMPACT_ATOMS: atom_id res chain seq x y z
N LEU A 1 27.41 17.50 -10.49
CA LEU A 1 26.51 17.67 -11.65
C LEU A 1 26.08 16.33 -12.26
N VAL A 2 26.99 15.56 -12.90
CA VAL A 2 26.66 14.32 -13.65
C VAL A 2 25.78 13.32 -12.88
N ARG A 3 26.01 13.11 -11.56
CA ARG A 3 25.16 12.23 -10.73
C ARG A 3 23.70 12.69 -10.66
N ARG A 4 23.42 13.99 -10.48
CA ARG A 4 22.03 14.50 -10.46
C ARG A 4 21.32 14.30 -11.79
N LEU A 5 22.02 14.50 -12.91
CA LEU A 5 21.48 14.25 -14.25
C LEU A 5 21.25 12.75 -14.54
N ALA A 6 21.76 11.83 -13.71
CA ALA A 6 21.48 10.40 -13.80
C ALA A 6 20.27 9.97 -12.94
N GLU A 7 19.84 10.83 -12.00
CA GLU A 7 18.64 10.64 -11.15
C GLU A 7 17.36 11.17 -11.83
N GLU A 8 17.50 11.93 -12.91
CA GLU A 8 16.42 12.35 -13.81
C GLU A 8 15.74 11.15 -14.53
N PRO A 9 14.53 11.32 -15.12
CA PRO A 9 13.86 10.26 -15.87
C PRO A 9 14.73 9.69 -17.01
N VAL A 10 14.42 8.45 -17.41
CA VAL A 10 15.28 7.64 -18.29
C VAL A 10 15.58 8.32 -19.63
N ASP A 11 14.67 9.13 -20.15
CA ASP A 11 14.84 9.87 -21.42
C ASP A 11 15.98 10.89 -21.36
N ILE A 12 16.22 11.47 -20.17
CA ILE A 12 17.30 12.43 -19.90
C ILE A 12 18.58 11.67 -19.48
N ALA A 13 18.43 10.65 -18.63
CA ALA A 13 19.56 9.92 -18.04
C ALA A 13 20.24 8.93 -19.02
N ALA A 14 19.53 8.33 -19.97
CA ALA A 14 20.02 7.22 -20.79
C ALA A 14 21.35 7.46 -21.54
N PRO A 15 21.63 8.65 -22.15
CA PRO A 15 22.92 8.93 -22.77
C PRO A 15 24.09 8.87 -21.77
N LEU A 16 23.86 9.33 -20.53
CA LEU A 16 24.85 9.30 -19.45
C LEU A 16 25.03 7.88 -18.91
N LEU A 17 23.94 7.15 -18.63
CA LEU A 17 23.98 5.77 -18.15
C LEU A 17 24.72 4.82 -19.11
N THR A 18 24.54 5.01 -20.42
CA THR A 18 25.15 4.16 -21.45
C THR A 18 26.63 4.47 -21.69
N ARG A 19 27.06 5.75 -21.60
CA ARG A 19 28.37 6.20 -22.10
C ARG A 19 29.31 6.80 -21.04
N SER A 20 28.79 7.31 -19.93
CA SER A 20 29.60 8.03 -18.95
C SER A 20 30.45 7.08 -18.09
N ARG A 21 31.71 7.45 -17.87
CA ARG A 21 32.63 6.79 -16.94
C ARG A 21 32.62 7.40 -15.52
N ALA A 22 31.91 8.52 -15.32
CA ALA A 22 31.83 9.19 -14.02
C ALA A 22 30.87 8.52 -13.01
N LEU A 23 30.19 7.44 -13.42
CA LEU A 23 29.36 6.60 -12.56
C LEU A 23 30.12 5.32 -12.23
N SER A 24 30.33 5.09 -10.93
CA SER A 24 30.91 3.85 -10.40
C SER A 24 29.89 2.71 -10.40
N ASP A 25 30.36 1.47 -10.28
CA ASP A 25 29.49 0.29 -10.17
C ASP A 25 28.50 0.39 -9.00
N ILE A 26 28.91 1.02 -7.89
CA ILE A 26 28.06 1.30 -6.72
C ILE A 26 26.95 2.30 -7.09
N ASP A 27 27.28 3.36 -7.83
CA ASP A 27 26.28 4.34 -8.31
C ASP A 27 25.27 3.68 -9.26
N LEU A 28 25.72 2.78 -10.14
CA LEU A 28 24.85 2.05 -11.05
C LEU A 28 23.87 1.13 -10.30
N ILE A 29 24.33 0.40 -9.30
CA ILE A 29 23.48 -0.44 -8.44
C ILE A 29 22.47 0.43 -7.68
N ALA A 30 22.89 1.56 -7.12
CA ALA A 30 22.01 2.50 -6.42
C ALA A 30 20.94 3.10 -7.34
N LEU A 31 21.28 3.43 -8.59
CA LEU A 31 20.34 3.92 -9.60
C LEU A 31 19.33 2.85 -10.02
N ILE A 32 19.76 1.59 -10.19
CA ILE A 32 18.87 0.45 -10.44
C ILE A 32 17.91 0.25 -9.27
N GLY A 33 18.39 0.32 -8.02
CA GLY A 33 17.55 0.17 -6.84
C GLY A 33 16.52 1.29 -6.62
N ARG A 34 16.80 2.52 -7.11
CA ARG A 34 15.93 3.69 -6.94
C ARG A 34 14.95 3.92 -8.09
N HIS A 35 15.38 3.71 -9.32
CA HIS A 35 14.58 3.98 -10.53
C HIS A 35 14.12 2.71 -11.25
N GLY A 36 14.58 1.54 -10.81
CA GLY A 36 14.11 0.24 -11.28
C GLY A 36 14.51 -0.10 -12.71
N LEU A 37 13.62 -0.85 -13.36
CA LEU A 37 13.86 -1.50 -14.64
C LEU A 37 14.15 -0.55 -15.83
N PRO A 38 13.56 0.66 -15.94
CA PRO A 38 13.91 1.62 -17.00
C PRO A 38 15.40 2.00 -17.01
N HIS A 39 15.94 2.40 -15.86
CA HIS A 39 17.36 2.75 -15.74
C HIS A 39 18.25 1.51 -15.84
N ALA A 40 17.81 0.36 -15.32
CA ALA A 40 18.50 -0.92 -15.51
C ALA A 40 18.71 -1.26 -17.01
N ARG A 41 17.69 -1.07 -17.85
CA ARG A 41 17.79 -1.25 -19.32
C ARG A 41 18.73 -0.25 -20.00
N ALA A 42 18.81 0.98 -19.52
CA ALA A 42 19.77 1.96 -20.03
C ALA A 42 21.21 1.58 -19.65
N ILE A 43 21.42 1.07 -18.44
CA ILE A 43 22.72 0.61 -17.93
C ILE A 43 23.18 -0.68 -18.64
N ALA A 44 22.27 -1.59 -18.98
CA ALA A 44 22.56 -2.82 -19.73
C ALA A 44 23.24 -2.58 -21.10
N ARG A 45 23.08 -1.38 -21.68
CA ARG A 45 23.67 -1.00 -22.97
C ARG A 45 25.14 -0.53 -22.85
N ARG A 46 25.68 -0.43 -21.64
CA ARG A 46 27.06 0.03 -21.38
C ARG A 46 28.09 -1.03 -21.81
N LYS A 47 29.06 -0.64 -22.66
CA LYS A 47 30.10 -1.54 -23.19
C LYS A 47 31.07 -2.13 -22.15
N ALA A 48 31.18 -1.48 -20.99
CA ALA A 48 32.00 -1.92 -19.85
C ALA A 48 31.11 -1.98 -18.61
N LEU A 49 30.41 -3.10 -18.47
CA LEU A 49 29.52 -3.38 -17.36
C LEU A 49 30.03 -4.60 -16.58
N ASN A 50 30.00 -4.51 -15.25
CA ASN A 50 30.36 -5.59 -14.36
C ASN A 50 29.40 -6.79 -14.54
N PRO A 51 29.90 -8.04 -14.66
CA PRO A 51 29.07 -9.22 -14.90
C PRO A 51 27.97 -9.40 -13.83
N THR A 52 28.26 -9.11 -12.56
CA THR A 52 27.27 -9.20 -11.47
C THR A 52 26.11 -8.22 -11.66
N ILE A 53 26.37 -7.03 -12.19
CA ILE A 53 25.32 -6.04 -12.50
C ILE A 53 24.53 -6.48 -13.74
N ALA A 54 25.19 -7.07 -14.75
CA ALA A 54 24.50 -7.63 -15.91
C ALA A 54 23.54 -8.77 -15.50
N ASP A 55 23.94 -9.64 -14.57
CA ASP A 55 23.09 -10.72 -14.07
C ASP A 55 21.95 -10.23 -13.17
N LEU A 56 22.19 -9.19 -12.34
CA LEU A 56 21.13 -8.47 -11.62
C LEU A 56 20.06 -7.93 -12.59
N ILE A 57 20.49 -7.28 -13.70
CA ILE A 57 19.54 -6.73 -14.68
C ILE A 57 18.76 -7.86 -15.37
N LYS A 58 19.41 -8.97 -15.76
CA LYS A 58 18.72 -10.14 -16.33
C LYS A 58 17.68 -10.73 -15.37
N ALA A 59 17.96 -10.78 -14.07
CA ALA A 59 17.03 -11.26 -13.05
C ALA A 59 15.82 -10.32 -12.89
N LEU A 60 16.04 -9.00 -12.96
CA LEU A 60 14.96 -8.01 -12.97
C LEU A 60 14.12 -8.06 -14.25
N GLU A 61 14.72 -8.34 -15.42
CA GLU A 61 14.00 -8.50 -16.69
C GLU A 61 13.23 -9.82 -16.82
N LYS A 62 13.60 -10.86 -16.05
CA LYS A 62 12.92 -12.16 -16.02
C LYS A 62 12.56 -12.58 -14.58
N PRO A 63 11.49 -12.01 -13.99
CA PRO A 63 11.09 -12.30 -12.60
C PRO A 63 10.70 -13.76 -12.32
N THR A 64 10.57 -14.61 -13.34
CA THR A 64 10.01 -15.97 -13.27
C THR A 64 11.00 -17.06 -12.83
N LEU A 65 12.25 -16.74 -12.46
CA LEU A 65 13.24 -17.73 -12.01
C LEU A 65 14.00 -17.35 -10.72
N VAL A 66 13.27 -16.93 -9.68
CA VAL A 66 13.77 -17.12 -8.30
C VAL A 66 13.65 -18.60 -7.93
N ARG A 67 14.61 -19.40 -8.40
CA ARG A 67 14.85 -20.75 -7.86
C ARG A 67 15.26 -20.60 -6.40
N LEU A 68 14.35 -20.95 -5.48
CA LEU A 68 14.70 -21.27 -4.09
C LEU A 68 15.91 -22.20 -4.09
N ARG A 69 17.02 -21.78 -3.46
CA ARG A 69 18.18 -22.63 -3.24
C ARG A 69 17.92 -23.49 -2.00
N PRO A 70 17.74 -24.81 -2.11
CA PRO A 70 17.63 -25.67 -0.93
C PRO A 70 18.99 -25.73 -0.20
N PRO A 71 19.00 -25.94 1.12
CA PRO A 71 20.24 -26.16 1.86
C PRO A 71 20.86 -27.51 1.47
N GLN A 72 22.18 -27.55 1.30
CA GLN A 72 22.92 -28.78 1.04
C GLN A 72 23.29 -29.47 2.37
N PRO A 73 22.94 -30.77 2.56
CA PRO A 73 23.65 -31.64 3.49
C PRO A 73 24.97 -32.12 2.86
N ILE A 74 25.95 -32.46 3.70
CA ILE A 74 27.34 -32.75 3.34
C ILE A 74 27.60 -34.29 3.45
N VAL A 75 28.53 -34.84 2.63
CA VAL A 75 29.06 -36.26 2.56
C VAL A 75 28.00 -37.37 2.28
N GLN A 76 28.20 -38.53 1.61
CA GLN A 76 29.24 -39.20 0.79
C GLN A 76 28.56 -40.42 0.05
N ALA A 77 29.05 -41.18 -0.95
CA ALA A 77 30.28 -41.20 -1.76
C ALA A 77 30.02 -41.80 -3.21
N LEU A 78 30.69 -42.91 -3.59
CA LEU A 78 30.68 -43.66 -4.89
C LEU A 78 31.02 -45.17 -4.62
N PRO A 79 31.21 -46.11 -5.60
CA PRO A 79 30.81 -46.23 -7.04
C PRO A 79 30.23 -47.63 -7.45
N ALA A 80 29.78 -47.80 -8.72
CA ALA A 80 29.78 -49.10 -9.46
C ALA A 80 29.67 -48.93 -11.01
N LYS A 81 29.88 -50.01 -11.78
CA LYS A 81 30.13 -50.08 -13.26
C LYS A 81 29.23 -51.16 -13.93
N ALA A 82 29.07 -51.34 -15.26
CA ALA A 82 29.70 -50.79 -16.48
C ALA A 82 28.77 -50.88 -17.73
N ASP A 83 29.31 -50.58 -18.93
CA ASP A 83 28.72 -50.70 -20.29
C ASP A 83 28.60 -52.18 -20.78
N PRO A 84 28.17 -52.54 -22.03
CA PRO A 84 27.71 -51.75 -23.20
C PRO A 84 26.43 -52.28 -23.95
N ALA A 85 26.17 -51.79 -25.18
CA ALA A 85 24.97 -52.00 -26.04
C ALA A 85 24.87 -53.38 -26.77
N PRO A 86 23.78 -53.64 -27.53
CA PRO A 86 23.83 -53.42 -28.99
C PRO A 86 22.53 -52.89 -29.66
N VAL A 87 22.50 -52.91 -31.01
CA VAL A 87 21.67 -52.08 -31.93
C VAL A 87 20.56 -52.85 -32.67
N GLY A 88 19.46 -52.16 -33.01
CA GLY A 88 18.49 -52.50 -34.08
C GLY A 88 17.18 -51.70 -33.91
N SER A 89 16.52 -51.13 -34.93
CA SER A 89 16.81 -51.01 -36.37
C SER A 89 16.09 -49.79 -36.97
N GLU A 90 16.55 -49.34 -38.15
CA GLU A 90 15.79 -48.62 -39.20
C GLU A 90 15.15 -47.24 -38.93
N ALA A 91 15.77 -46.22 -39.52
CA ALA A 91 15.12 -45.00 -40.03
C ALA A 91 14.57 -45.30 -41.47
N PRO A 92 13.74 -44.45 -42.14
CA PRO A 92 14.03 -43.02 -42.31
C PRO A 92 12.82 -42.03 -42.32
N ILE A 93 13.21 -40.75 -42.38
CA ILE A 93 12.37 -39.55 -42.44
C ILE A 93 11.76 -39.37 -43.84
N VAL A 94 10.48 -38.95 -43.92
CA VAL A 94 9.93 -38.24 -45.09
C VAL A 94 9.19 -36.99 -44.61
N LYS A 95 9.26 -35.92 -45.42
CA LYS A 95 8.68 -34.61 -45.15
C LYS A 95 7.24 -34.52 -45.66
N ASP A 96 6.51 -33.52 -45.13
CA ASP A 96 5.56 -32.63 -45.82
C ASP A 96 4.24 -32.41 -45.05
N GLU A 97 4.00 -31.15 -44.69
CA GLU A 97 2.68 -30.57 -44.44
C GLU A 97 1.90 -30.42 -45.77
N PRO A 98 0.59 -30.09 -45.77
CA PRO A 98 -0.44 -30.32 -44.74
C PRO A 98 -1.72 -30.97 -45.32
N ALA A 99 -2.59 -31.52 -44.45
CA ALA A 99 -3.96 -31.91 -44.85
C ALA A 99 -5.00 -31.60 -43.76
N LEU A 100 -5.95 -30.73 -44.07
CA LEU A 100 -7.22 -30.55 -43.34
C LEU A 100 -8.20 -31.68 -43.72
N PRO A 101 -9.13 -32.01 -42.82
CA PRO A 101 -10.52 -31.61 -43.04
C PRO A 101 -11.07 -30.84 -41.83
N ALA A 102 -11.75 -29.70 -41.99
CA ALA A 102 -13.14 -29.57 -42.44
C ALA A 102 -14.13 -30.40 -41.60
N SER A 103 -15.19 -29.85 -41.00
CA SER A 103 -15.60 -28.44 -40.85
C SER A 103 -16.74 -28.36 -39.83
N ALA A 104 -16.63 -27.52 -38.81
CA ALA A 104 -17.74 -27.17 -37.93
C ALA A 104 -17.99 -25.66 -38.05
N ASP A 105 -19.16 -25.30 -38.56
CA ASP A 105 -19.58 -23.91 -38.76
C ASP A 105 -19.61 -23.15 -37.44
N MET A 106 -18.68 -22.20 -37.27
CA MET A 106 -18.99 -21.00 -36.51
C MET A 106 -18.40 -19.79 -37.21
N ARG A 107 -19.19 -19.22 -38.13
CA ARG A 107 -18.96 -17.90 -38.71
C ARG A 107 -18.98 -16.88 -37.57
N GLU A 108 -17.84 -16.63 -36.95
CA GLU A 108 -17.68 -15.52 -36.01
C GLU A 108 -18.07 -14.23 -36.75
N THR A 109 -19.25 -13.70 -36.43
CA THR A 109 -19.77 -12.54 -37.13
C THR A 109 -18.79 -11.37 -36.96
N PRO A 110 -18.59 -10.51 -37.99
CA PRO A 110 -17.54 -9.48 -37.96
C PRO A 110 -17.60 -8.53 -36.75
N GLY A 111 -18.76 -8.42 -36.09
CA GLY A 111 -18.92 -7.70 -34.84
C GLY A 111 -18.31 -8.36 -33.60
N ILE A 112 -18.24 -9.70 -33.51
CA ILE A 112 -17.74 -10.43 -32.33
C ILE A 112 -16.22 -10.29 -32.21
N ALA A 113 -15.48 -10.52 -33.29
CA ALA A 113 -14.02 -10.32 -33.32
C ALA A 113 -13.66 -8.85 -32.99
N ALA A 114 -14.39 -7.89 -33.56
CA ALA A 114 -14.22 -6.46 -33.27
C ALA A 114 -14.59 -6.10 -31.81
N ALA A 115 -15.64 -6.69 -31.24
CA ALA A 115 -16.02 -6.50 -29.85
C ALA A 115 -14.99 -7.11 -28.88
N ASN A 116 -14.42 -8.27 -29.22
CA ASN A 116 -13.33 -8.91 -28.47
C ASN A 116 -12.04 -8.09 -28.52
N ALA A 117 -11.69 -7.52 -29.68
CA ALA A 117 -10.59 -6.57 -29.82
C ALA A 117 -10.83 -5.30 -28.96
N ARG A 118 -12.01 -4.70 -29.03
CA ARG A 118 -12.40 -3.55 -28.18
C ARG A 118 -12.39 -3.90 -26.69
N ARG A 119 -12.78 -5.11 -26.29
CA ARG A 119 -12.71 -5.59 -24.90
C ARG A 119 -11.27 -5.75 -24.43
N ARG A 120 -10.39 -6.31 -25.26
CA ARG A 120 -8.93 -6.40 -24.96
C ARG A 120 -8.30 -5.01 -24.86
N LEU A 121 -8.59 -4.09 -25.78
CA LEU A 121 -8.11 -2.71 -25.72
C LEU A 121 -8.67 -1.96 -24.50
N ARG A 122 -9.95 -2.16 -24.13
CA ARG A 122 -10.50 -1.63 -22.86
C ARG A 122 -9.89 -2.27 -21.62
N ALA A 123 -9.42 -3.51 -21.67
CA ALA A 123 -8.69 -4.13 -20.58
C ALA A 123 -7.28 -3.54 -20.44
N MET A 124 -6.60 -3.23 -21.54
CA MET A 124 -5.30 -2.53 -21.54
C MET A 124 -5.40 -1.03 -21.19
N MET A 125 -6.51 -0.38 -21.55
CA MET A 125 -6.79 1.03 -21.24
C MET A 125 -7.50 1.24 -19.89
N ARG A 126 -7.86 0.15 -19.20
CA ARG A 126 -8.24 0.22 -17.80
C ARG A 126 -6.93 0.33 -17.02
N PRO A 127 -6.74 1.34 -16.16
CA PRO A 127 -5.56 1.37 -15.32
C PRO A 127 -5.53 0.07 -14.51
N GLU A 128 -4.42 -0.67 -14.62
CA GLU A 128 -4.04 -1.68 -13.65
C GLU A 128 -4.24 -1.07 -12.27
N ALA A 129 -5.07 -1.69 -11.43
CA ALA A 129 -5.17 -1.33 -10.02
C ALA A 129 -3.95 -1.86 -9.24
N GLY A 130 -2.76 -1.73 -9.83
CA GLY A 130 -1.50 -1.65 -9.11
C GLY A 130 -1.57 -0.40 -8.24
N THR A 131 -1.49 -0.61 -6.93
CA THR A 131 -1.84 0.36 -5.90
C THR A 131 -0.83 1.50 -5.82
N GLU A 132 -0.99 2.54 -6.65
CA GLU A 132 -0.43 3.88 -6.38
C GLU A 132 -1.13 5.04 -7.10
N SER A 133 -2.46 4.96 -7.27
CA SER A 133 -3.28 6.14 -7.58
C SER A 133 -3.48 7.01 -6.33
N VAL A 134 -2.38 7.49 -5.73
CA VAL A 134 -2.41 8.55 -4.72
C VAL A 134 -2.88 9.80 -5.42
N ASN A 135 -4.15 10.17 -5.22
CA ASN A 135 -4.73 11.40 -5.74
C ASN A 135 -4.05 12.58 -4.99
N PRO A 136 -3.08 13.32 -5.58
CA PRO A 136 -2.05 14.01 -4.79
C PRO A 136 -2.52 15.27 -4.07
N PHE A 137 -3.77 15.69 -4.27
CA PHE A 137 -4.25 17.01 -3.88
C PHE A 137 -5.33 17.03 -2.78
N ILE A 138 -5.78 15.88 -2.29
CA ILE A 138 -6.85 15.82 -1.26
C ILE A 138 -6.36 15.13 0.03
N ALA A 139 -5.62 14.03 -0.09
CA ALA A 139 -5.13 13.23 1.05
C ALA A 139 -3.89 13.75 1.83
N PRO A 140 -2.97 14.60 1.31
CA PRO A 140 -1.83 15.07 2.11
C PRO A 140 -2.20 15.94 3.32
N SER A 141 -3.40 16.53 3.30
CA SER A 141 -3.85 17.50 4.29
C SER A 141 -4.06 16.90 5.68
N THR A 142 -4.69 15.72 5.77
CA THR A 142 -5.03 15.07 7.05
C THR A 142 -3.79 14.70 7.85
N PHE A 143 -2.79 14.07 7.21
CA PHE A 143 -1.51 13.76 7.86
C PHE A 143 -0.78 15.03 8.30
N THR A 144 -0.77 16.06 7.46
CA THR A 144 -0.09 17.34 7.75
C THR A 144 -0.70 18.02 8.98
N LYS A 145 -2.04 18.10 9.04
CA LYS A 145 -2.78 18.61 10.21
C LYS A 145 -2.51 17.80 11.47
N LEU A 146 -2.65 16.48 11.42
CA LEU A 146 -2.42 15.59 12.57
C LEU A 146 -0.97 15.66 13.08
N ARG A 147 0.01 15.79 12.17
CA ARG A 147 1.42 15.98 12.51
C ARG A 147 1.62 17.32 13.21
N GLU A 148 1.09 18.41 12.66
CA GLU A 148 1.26 19.75 13.22
C GLU A 148 0.62 19.85 14.60
N THR A 149 -0.62 19.37 14.78
CA THR A 149 -1.28 19.36 16.08
C THR A 149 -0.60 18.45 17.09
N ALA A 150 -0.15 17.25 16.70
CA ALA A 150 0.63 16.39 17.59
C ALA A 150 1.96 17.04 18.03
N LEU A 151 2.67 17.71 17.12
CA LEU A 151 3.93 18.40 17.43
C LEU A 151 3.73 19.67 18.29
N THR A 152 2.52 20.24 18.40
CA THR A 152 2.27 21.32 19.36
C THR A 152 2.30 20.86 20.83
N GLY A 153 2.21 19.55 21.09
CA GLY A 153 2.10 19.00 22.44
C GLY A 153 0.76 19.25 23.14
N ASN A 154 -0.20 19.96 22.51
CA ASN A 154 -1.53 20.14 23.05
C ASN A 154 -2.47 19.01 22.60
N ALA A 155 -2.79 18.11 23.52
CA ALA A 155 -3.69 16.98 23.29
C ALA A 155 -5.05 17.40 22.72
N ALA A 156 -5.61 18.55 23.14
CA ALA A 156 -6.92 19.00 22.67
C ALA A 156 -6.92 19.33 21.16
N PHE A 157 -5.87 19.99 20.65
CA PHE A 157 -5.76 20.27 19.21
C PHE A 157 -5.57 18.99 18.39
N PHE A 158 -4.84 18.01 18.93
CA PHE A 158 -4.71 16.70 18.30
C PHE A 158 -6.05 15.95 18.29
N GLN A 159 -6.78 15.96 19.40
CA GLN A 159 -8.11 15.34 19.54
C GLN A 159 -9.13 15.94 18.57
N THR A 160 -9.15 17.27 18.39
CA THR A 160 -10.02 17.92 17.39
C THR A 160 -9.61 17.51 15.97
N ALA A 161 -8.33 17.56 15.62
CA ALA A 161 -7.87 17.14 14.29
C ALA A 161 -8.12 15.65 14.02
N LEU A 162 -8.12 14.80 15.05
CA LEU A 162 -8.46 13.38 14.97
C LEU A 162 -9.96 13.15 14.83
N ALA A 163 -10.78 13.93 15.53
CA ALA A 163 -12.23 13.96 15.39
C ALA A 163 -12.65 14.33 13.96
N ASP A 164 -12.09 15.42 13.42
CA ASP A 164 -12.31 15.87 12.03
C ASP A 164 -11.82 14.84 10.99
N ALA A 165 -10.69 14.18 11.26
CA ALA A 165 -10.09 13.20 10.34
C ALA A 165 -10.89 11.90 10.25
N LEU A 166 -11.43 11.43 11.38
CA LEU A 166 -12.22 10.20 11.45
C LEU A 166 -13.71 10.45 11.24
N ASP A 167 -14.17 11.70 11.34
CA ASP A 167 -15.60 12.09 11.39
C ASP A 167 -16.31 11.34 12.55
N ILE A 168 -15.85 11.67 13.76
CA ILE A 168 -16.38 11.23 15.08
C ILE A 168 -16.49 12.46 16.01
N ASP A 169 -17.18 12.34 17.15
CA ASP A 169 -17.24 13.43 18.12
C ASP A 169 -15.96 13.61 18.94
N PHE A 170 -15.78 14.83 19.48
CA PHE A 170 -14.62 15.20 20.30
C PHE A 170 -14.48 14.36 21.57
N GLN A 171 -15.57 13.93 22.23
CA GLN A 171 -15.48 13.13 23.46
C GLN A 171 -14.98 11.72 23.16
N THR A 172 -15.43 11.13 22.05
CA THR A 172 -14.91 9.84 21.56
C THR A 172 -13.45 9.97 21.12
N ALA A 173 -13.08 10.99 20.35
CA ALA A 173 -11.68 11.23 19.98
C ALA A 173 -10.78 11.41 21.21
N ARG A 174 -11.25 12.18 22.20
CA ARG A 174 -10.58 12.34 23.51
C ARG A 174 -10.39 11.00 24.21
N ALA A 175 -11.45 10.21 24.38
CA ALA A 175 -11.39 8.90 25.03
C ALA A 175 -10.41 7.94 24.33
N LEU A 176 -10.34 7.95 22.98
CA LEU A 176 -9.37 7.15 22.22
C LEU A 176 -7.91 7.54 22.47
N THR A 177 -7.65 8.78 22.89
CA THR A 177 -6.30 9.27 23.21
C THR A 177 -5.94 9.21 24.70
N GLU A 178 -6.92 9.33 25.60
CA GLU A 178 -6.72 9.25 27.06
C GLU A 178 -6.74 7.80 27.58
N GLN A 179 -7.33 6.85 26.84
CA GLN A 179 -7.23 5.42 27.16
C GLN A 179 -5.77 4.97 27.20
N ALA A 180 -5.43 4.16 28.21
CA ALA A 180 -4.06 3.71 28.46
C ALA A 180 -3.52 2.86 27.30
N GLY A 181 -2.68 3.49 26.47
CA GLY A 181 -1.93 2.85 25.39
C GLY A 181 -2.40 3.23 23.98
N TYR A 182 -1.44 3.26 23.06
CA TYR A 182 -1.62 3.69 21.67
C TYR A 182 -2.42 2.71 20.78
N ALA A 183 -3.12 1.71 21.33
CA ALA A 183 -3.82 0.68 20.57
C ALA A 183 -5.09 1.18 19.85
N ALA A 184 -5.82 2.10 20.48
CA ALA A 184 -6.93 2.82 19.85
C ALA A 184 -6.41 3.74 18.73
N LEU A 185 -5.35 4.50 19.01
CA LEU A 185 -4.69 5.36 18.03
C LEU A 185 -4.13 4.57 16.83
N LEU A 186 -3.55 3.38 17.02
CA LEU A 186 -3.10 2.51 15.93
C LEU A 186 -4.24 2.20 14.95
N ALA A 187 -5.42 1.84 15.44
CA ALA A 187 -6.59 1.57 14.59
C ALA A 187 -7.10 2.85 13.89
N ALA A 188 -7.12 3.99 14.58
CA ALA A 188 -7.41 5.27 13.95
C ALA A 188 -6.45 5.58 12.79
N LEU A 189 -5.14 5.58 13.03
CA LEU A 189 -4.11 5.89 12.03
C LEU A 189 -4.11 4.88 10.87
N ARG A 190 -4.40 3.61 11.14
CA ARG A 190 -4.52 2.55 10.12
C ARG A 190 -5.76 2.70 9.24
N SER A 191 -6.87 3.18 9.79
CA SER A 191 -8.08 3.47 9.01
C SER A 191 -7.87 4.62 8.02
N LEU A 192 -7.05 5.61 8.40
CA LEU A 192 -6.62 6.76 7.60
C LEU A 192 -5.56 6.41 6.53
N ASP A 193 -5.24 5.12 6.36
CA ASP A 193 -4.32 4.58 5.34
C ASP A 193 -2.90 5.20 5.40
N LEU A 194 -2.44 5.53 6.61
CA LEU A 194 -1.11 6.11 6.81
C LEU A 194 0.00 5.04 6.71
N ASN A 195 1.14 5.40 6.11
CA ASN A 195 2.33 4.55 6.13
C ASN A 195 2.89 4.38 7.56
N GLU A 196 3.64 3.30 7.78
CA GLU A 196 4.29 2.98 9.07
C GLU A 196 5.05 4.18 9.67
N ASP A 197 5.91 4.83 8.88
CA ASP A 197 6.73 5.97 9.35
C ASP A 197 5.88 7.17 9.79
N ARG A 198 4.77 7.41 9.07
CA ARG A 198 3.83 8.51 9.34
C ARG A 198 3.02 8.24 10.60
N ALA A 199 2.53 7.01 10.76
CA ALA A 199 1.82 6.58 11.95
C ALA A 199 2.74 6.60 13.19
N PHE A 200 3.99 6.15 13.04
CA PHE A 200 4.99 6.18 14.11
C PHE A 200 5.33 7.60 14.56
N LEU A 201 5.55 8.54 13.62
CA LEU A 201 5.82 9.94 13.96
C LEU A 201 4.70 10.56 14.80
N ILE A 202 3.44 10.34 14.43
CA ILE A 202 2.29 10.83 15.20
C ILE A 202 2.24 10.13 16.58
N ALA A 203 2.44 8.81 16.63
CA ALA A 203 2.40 8.07 17.89
C ALA A 203 3.48 8.52 18.89
N VAL A 204 4.71 8.81 18.44
CA VAL A 204 5.80 9.33 19.29
C VAL A 204 5.51 10.76 19.75
N ALA A 205 4.95 11.61 18.88
CA ALA A 205 4.61 12.98 19.24
C ALA A 205 3.48 13.05 20.30
N VAL A 206 2.49 12.15 20.22
CA VAL A 206 1.38 12.08 21.19
C VAL A 206 1.79 11.34 22.48
N TYR A 207 2.60 10.28 22.38
CA TYR A 207 2.99 9.43 23.52
C TYR A 207 4.52 9.29 23.67
N PRO A 208 5.28 10.37 23.92
CA PRO A 208 6.74 10.31 24.02
C PRO A 208 7.24 9.40 25.15
N ARG A 209 6.39 9.12 26.16
CA ARG A 209 6.70 8.22 27.29
C ARG A 209 6.61 6.73 26.94
N GLU A 210 5.89 6.35 25.90
CA GLU A 210 5.68 4.95 25.47
C GLU A 210 6.87 4.39 24.64
N PHE A 211 7.77 5.26 24.18
CA PHE A 211 8.88 4.90 23.29
C PHE A 211 10.29 5.16 23.87
N PRO A 212 10.61 4.74 25.11
CA PRO A 212 11.91 5.01 25.73
C PRO A 212 13.06 4.15 25.16
N HIS A 213 12.75 3.03 24.52
CA HIS A 213 13.75 2.05 24.06
C HIS A 213 13.41 1.44 22.68
N PRO A 214 14.41 1.03 21.87
CA PRO A 214 14.20 0.51 20.51
C PRO A 214 13.22 -0.67 20.40
N GLN A 215 13.09 -1.48 21.45
CA GLN A 215 12.14 -2.59 21.50
C GLN A 215 10.67 -2.13 21.43
N ALA A 216 10.34 -0.94 21.94
CA ALA A 216 8.99 -0.39 21.88
C ALA A 216 8.63 0.07 20.45
N ILE A 217 9.61 0.67 19.76
CA ILE A 217 9.51 1.04 18.35
C ILE A 217 9.25 -0.20 17.49
N ARG A 218 10.04 -1.28 17.71
CA ARG A 218 9.81 -2.55 17.02
C ARG A 218 8.42 -3.12 17.30
N LEU A 219 8.01 -3.17 18.57
CA LEU A 219 6.70 -3.69 18.96
C LEU A 219 5.54 -2.89 18.33
N PHE A 220 5.69 -1.57 18.18
CA PHE A 220 4.74 -0.73 17.47
C PHE A 220 4.64 -1.09 15.98
N LEU A 221 5.79 -1.21 15.29
CA LEU A 221 5.83 -1.55 13.86
C LEU A 221 5.25 -2.95 13.61
N ASP A 222 5.63 -3.93 14.42
CA ASP A 222 5.12 -5.30 14.35
C ASP A 222 3.58 -5.32 14.57
N ARG A 223 3.06 -4.55 15.55
CA ARG A 223 1.61 -4.39 15.78
C ARG A 223 0.88 -3.67 14.64
N TYR A 224 1.47 -2.63 14.04
CA TYR A 224 0.84 -1.89 12.94
C TYR A 224 0.74 -2.74 11.66
N ARG A 225 1.76 -3.58 11.40
CA ARG A 225 1.75 -4.54 10.28
C ARG A 225 0.69 -5.62 10.44
N LEU A 226 0.54 -6.17 11.65
CA LEU A 226 -0.49 -7.16 11.97
C LEU A 226 -1.91 -6.58 11.95
N LEU A 227 -2.07 -5.25 12.08
CA LEU A 227 -3.38 -4.61 12.03
C LEU A 227 -3.81 -4.38 10.57
N HIS A 228 -4.67 -5.25 10.07
CA HIS A 228 -5.30 -5.09 8.76
C HIS A 228 -6.19 -3.85 8.71
N ARG A 229 -6.25 -3.19 7.54
CA ARG A 229 -7.03 -1.96 7.31
C ARG A 229 -8.52 -2.17 7.54
N ASP A 230 -9.07 -3.31 7.14
CA ASP A 230 -10.50 -3.61 7.27
C ASP A 230 -10.91 -3.70 8.75
N ALA A 231 -10.13 -4.43 9.56
CA ALA A 231 -10.33 -4.51 11.02
C ALA A 231 -10.16 -3.16 11.73
N ALA A 232 -9.39 -2.23 11.16
CA ALA A 232 -9.28 -0.86 11.65
C ALA A 232 -10.51 -0.01 11.27
N LEU A 233 -11.01 -0.15 10.03
CA LEU A 233 -12.24 0.51 9.57
C LEU A 233 -13.48 0.05 10.35
N ASP A 234 -13.57 -1.23 10.69
CA ASP A 234 -14.69 -1.76 11.49
C ASP A 234 -14.71 -1.22 12.93
N LYS A 235 -13.53 -0.99 13.54
CA LYS A 235 -13.43 -0.27 14.82
C LYS A 235 -13.90 1.18 14.71
N VAL A 236 -13.51 1.89 13.65
CA VAL A 236 -13.96 3.27 13.41
C VAL A 236 -15.46 3.34 13.16
N ARG A 237 -16.05 2.37 12.43
CA ARG A 237 -17.50 2.23 12.28
C ARG A 237 -18.20 2.06 13.63
N ALA A 238 -17.68 1.20 14.50
CA ALA A 238 -18.22 1.02 15.85
C ALA A 238 -18.17 2.32 16.67
N TRP A 239 -17.09 3.10 16.57
CA TRP A 239 -16.98 4.42 17.22
C TRP A 239 -17.98 5.43 16.66
N LYS A 240 -18.20 5.47 15.33
CA LYS A 240 -19.25 6.32 14.72
C LYS A 240 -20.66 5.96 15.19
N VAL A 241 -20.96 4.69 15.35
CA VAL A 241 -22.26 4.24 15.90
C VAL A 241 -22.42 4.69 17.35
N GLU A 242 -21.37 4.64 18.17
CA GLU A 242 -21.36 5.17 19.53
C GLU A 242 -21.56 6.70 19.55
N THR A 243 -20.86 7.45 18.68
CA THR A 243 -21.05 8.89 18.47
C THR A 243 -22.51 9.23 18.14
N LEU A 244 -23.10 8.56 17.15
CA LEU A 244 -24.50 8.77 16.74
C LEU A 244 -25.48 8.43 17.88
N SER A 245 -25.23 7.34 18.61
CA SER A 245 -26.05 6.92 19.75
C SER A 245 -26.03 7.95 20.89
N ARG A 246 -24.87 8.59 21.13
CA ARG A 246 -24.73 9.69 22.10
C ARG A 246 -25.45 10.96 21.64
N ALA A 247 -25.32 11.33 20.37
CA ALA A 247 -26.02 12.49 19.81
C ALA A 247 -27.55 12.36 19.93
N ILE A 248 -28.10 11.18 19.59
CA ILE A 248 -29.54 10.89 19.74
C ILE A 248 -29.97 10.99 21.22
N ARG A 249 -29.19 10.42 22.15
CA ARG A 249 -29.48 10.51 23.59
C ARG A 249 -29.42 11.95 24.12
N GLY A 250 -28.46 12.75 23.64
CA GLY A 250 -28.33 14.17 23.97
C GLY A 250 -29.58 14.95 23.55
N ASN A 251 -29.96 14.87 22.28
CA ASN A 251 -31.17 15.52 21.76
C ASN A 251 -32.44 15.08 22.50
N ALA A 252 -32.59 13.79 22.79
CA ALA A 252 -33.75 13.29 23.55
C ALA A 252 -33.83 13.91 24.96
N GLY A 253 -32.67 14.07 25.63
CA GLY A 253 -32.58 14.76 26.91
C GLY A 253 -32.88 16.25 26.82
N GLU A 254 -32.41 16.94 25.78
CA GLU A 254 -32.71 18.37 25.57
C GLU A 254 -34.18 18.63 25.28
N VAL A 255 -34.83 17.78 24.47
CA VAL A 255 -36.27 17.88 24.18
C VAL A 255 -37.09 17.67 25.46
N ALA A 256 -36.80 16.64 26.25
CA ALA A 256 -37.48 16.41 27.52
C ALA A 256 -37.34 17.60 28.49
N ASN A 257 -36.13 18.13 28.64
CA ASN A 257 -35.87 19.33 29.45
C ASN A 257 -36.58 20.60 28.91
N ALA A 258 -36.79 20.70 27.59
CA ALA A 258 -37.52 21.82 26.98
C ALA A 258 -39.04 21.69 27.19
N GLU A 259 -39.58 20.48 27.15
CA GLU A 259 -40.98 20.15 27.49
C GLU A 259 -41.26 20.53 28.96
N GLU A 260 -40.40 20.11 29.88
CA GLU A 260 -40.58 20.30 31.33
C GLU A 260 -40.44 21.78 31.74
N ARG A 261 -39.52 22.53 31.12
CA ARG A 261 -39.43 24.00 31.29
C ARG A 261 -40.65 24.73 30.72
N ARG A 262 -41.25 24.24 29.63
CA ARG A 262 -42.49 24.83 29.07
C ARG A 262 -43.68 24.59 29.98
N ALA A 263 -43.82 23.39 30.54
CA ALA A 263 -44.85 23.07 31.52
C ALA A 263 -44.71 23.94 32.80
N SER A 264 -43.49 24.08 33.33
CA SER A 264 -43.21 24.94 34.49
C SER A 264 -43.57 26.41 34.24
N ASN A 265 -43.31 26.95 33.04
CA ASN A 265 -43.63 28.33 32.71
C ASN A 265 -45.13 28.58 32.45
N SER A 266 -45.90 27.55 32.06
CA SER A 266 -47.36 27.71 31.88
C SER A 266 -48.10 27.81 33.21
N ASP A 267 -47.65 27.09 34.24
CA ASP A 267 -48.29 27.11 35.56
C ASP A 267 -48.08 28.46 36.29
N ASP A 268 -46.86 29.03 36.23
CA ASP A 268 -46.58 30.38 36.77
C ASP A 268 -47.38 31.49 36.04
N SER A 269 -47.61 31.31 34.73
CA SER A 269 -48.42 32.24 33.93
C SER A 269 -49.90 32.18 34.31
N ALA A 270 -50.41 30.99 34.66
CA ALA A 270 -51.78 30.80 35.12
C ALA A 270 -52.01 31.34 36.54
N ALA A 271 -50.98 31.34 37.39
CA ALA A 271 -51.05 31.86 38.76
C ALA A 271 -51.14 33.39 38.82
N ASN A 272 -50.42 34.11 37.95
CA ASN A 272 -50.38 35.59 37.95
C ASN A 272 -51.64 36.29 37.38
N LEU A 273 -52.60 35.54 36.84
CA LEU A 273 -53.86 36.09 36.27
C LEU A 273 -55.02 36.15 37.28
N LYS A 274 -54.75 35.95 38.57
CA LYS A 274 -55.73 36.04 39.67
C LYS A 274 -55.19 36.84 40.87
N ALA A 275 -54.99 38.14 40.67
CA ALA A 275 -54.73 39.12 41.72
C ALA A 275 -55.45 40.43 41.40
#